data_AF-A0A3B8YDS3-F1
#
_entry.id   AF-A0A3B8YDS3-F1
#
_cell.length_a   1.000
_cell.length_b   1.000
_cell.length_c   1.000
_cell.angle_alpha   90.00
_cell.angle_beta   90.00
_cell.angle_gamma   90.00
#
_symmetry.space_group_name_H-M   'P 1'
#
loop_
_entity.id
_entity.type
_entity.pdbx_description
1 polymer ?
#
loop_
_entity_poly.entity_id
_entity_poly.type
_entity_poly.pdbx_seq_one_letter_code
_entity_poly.pdbx_strand_id
1 'polypeptide(L)' 'MRKLGFESPKSGTRHQFMVYQQYRLTIPSNTEYSVPQLKMMIREVEAIITRQITIHEWNEL' A
#
# COMPACT_ATOMS: atom_id res chain seq x y z
N MET A 1 -0.17 6.01 5.03
CA MET A 1 0.16 5.95 3.56
C MET A 1 0.49 7.31 2.92
N ARG A 2 -0.28 8.39 3.13
CA ARG A 2 0.08 9.72 2.59
C ARG A 2 1.47 10.20 3.00
N LYS A 3 1.93 9.85 4.22
CA LYS A 3 3.29 10.12 4.70
C LYS A 3 4.40 9.45 3.87
N LEU A 4 4.10 8.34 3.18
CA LEU A 4 5.02 7.67 2.25
C LEU A 4 4.99 8.29 0.84
N GLY A 5 4.17 9.32 0.61
CA GLY A 5 4.02 9.97 -0.70
C GLY A 5 2.94 9.35 -1.61
N PHE A 6 2.13 8.42 -1.09
CA PHE A 6 0.98 7.90 -1.84
C PHE A 6 -0.14 8.94 -1.93
N GLU A 7 -0.75 9.05 -3.11
CA GLU A 7 -1.98 9.79 -3.30
C GLU A 7 -3.14 9.12 -2.53
N SER A 8 -4.22 9.87 -2.35
CA SER A 8 -5.43 9.32 -1.72
C SER A 8 -6.00 8.15 -2.53
N PRO A 9 -6.64 7.16 -1.87
CA PRO A 9 -7.26 6.05 -2.57
C PRO A 9 -8.23 6.56 -3.64
N LYS A 10 -8.05 6.10 -4.86
CA LYS A 10 -8.98 6.33 -5.97
C LYS A 10 -9.90 5.12 -6.06
N SER A 11 -11.20 5.38 -6.12
CA SER A 11 -12.19 4.32 -6.29
C SER A 11 -12.33 4.02 -7.78
N GLY A 12 -11.96 2.81 -8.19
CA GLY A 12 -12.34 2.26 -9.48
C GLY A 12 -13.74 1.62 -9.43
N THR A 13 -14.19 1.05 -10.54
CA THR A 13 -15.54 0.48 -10.67
C THR A 13 -15.78 -0.77 -9.82
N ARG A 14 -14.72 -1.46 -9.39
CA ARG A 14 -14.82 -2.67 -8.54
C ARG A 14 -13.86 -2.70 -7.36
N HIS A 15 -12.73 -2.00 -7.43
CA HIS A 15 -11.66 -2.06 -6.44
C HIS A 15 -11.08 -0.66 -6.23
N GLN A 16 -10.56 -0.39 -5.03
CA GLN A 16 -9.82 0.83 -4.75
C GLN A 16 -8.35 0.64 -5.15
N PHE A 17 -7.68 1.73 -5.51
CA PHE A 17 -6.25 1.70 -5.76
C PHE A 17 -5.58 2.97 -5.22
N MET A 18 -4.35 2.84 -4.74
CA MET A 18 -3.47 3.96 -4.41
C MET A 18 -2.48 4.19 -5.55
N VAL A 19 -2.12 5.45 -5.77
CA VAL A 19 -1.14 5.85 -6.80
C VAL A 19 0.08 6.41 -6.11
N TYR A 20 1.26 5.96 -6.53
CA TYR A 20 2.55 6.53 -6.16
C TYR A 20 3.35 6.78 -7.44
N GLN A 21 3.50 8.04 -7.83
CA GLN A 21 4.12 8.42 -9.09
C GLN A 21 3.48 7.66 -10.28
N GLN A 22 4.22 6.74 -10.93
CA GLN A 22 3.74 5.92 -12.04
C GLN A 22 3.23 4.53 -11.60
N TYR A 23 3.34 4.19 -10.32
CA TYR A 23 2.93 2.90 -9.76
C TYR A 23 1.49 2.96 -9.23
N ARG A 24 0.74 1.88 -9.48
CA ARG A 24 -0.64 1.70 -8.99
C ARG A 24 -0.70 0.45 -8.12
N LEU A 25 -0.99 0.65 -6.84
CA LEU A 25 -1.23 -0.43 -5.89
C LEU A 25 -2.73 -0.68 -5.79
N THR A 26 -3.14 -1.91 -6.08
CA THR A 26 -4.54 -2.30 -5.89
C THR A 26 -4.79 -2.55 -4.41
N ILE A 27 -5.82 -1.92 -3.86
CA ILE A 27 -6.30 -2.18 -2.50
C ILE A 27 -7.40 -3.24 -2.63
N PRO A 28 -7.21 -4.44 -2.08
CA PRO A 28 -8.27 -5.43 -2.08
C PRO A 28 -9.46 -4.91 -1.28
N SER A 29 -10.68 -5.19 -1.72
CA SER A 29 -11.90 -4.71 -1.08
C SER A 29 -12.32 -5.53 0.15
N ASN A 30 -11.47 -6.44 0.61
CA ASN A 30 -11.78 -7.32 1.74
C ASN A 30 -11.69 -6.53 3.05
N THR A 31 -12.61 -6.81 3.97
CA THR A 31 -12.61 -6.21 5.31
C THR A 31 -11.45 -6.70 6.17
N GLU A 32 -10.94 -7.90 5.90
CA GLU A 32 -9.82 -8.52 6.61
C GLU A 32 -8.79 -9.08 5.62
N TYR A 33 -7.52 -8.95 6.00
CA TYR A 33 -6.40 -9.49 5.25
C TYR A 33 -5.77 -10.66 6.00
N SER A 34 -5.45 -11.72 5.27
CA SER A 34 -4.59 -12.76 5.82
C SER A 34 -3.18 -12.21 6.06
N VAL A 35 -2.48 -12.71 7.07
CA VAL A 35 -1.07 -12.38 7.34
C VAL A 35 -0.16 -12.51 6.09
N PRO A 36 -0.23 -13.59 5.28
CA PRO A 36 0.58 -13.69 4.07
C PRO A 36 0.24 -12.61 3.03
N GLN A 37 -1.05 -12.27 2.88
CA GLN A 37 -1.48 -11.21 1.97
C GLN A 37 -0.96 -9.84 2.41
N LEU A 38 -1.05 -9.53 3.71
CA LEU A 38 -0.51 -8.28 4.24
C LEU A 38 1.01 -8.17 4.01
N LYS A 39 1.76 -9.25 4.25
CA LYS A 39 3.20 -9.30 3.98
C LYS A 39 3.54 -9.08 2.51
N MET A 40 2.75 -9.66 1.60
CA MET A 40 2.90 -9.45 0.17
C MET A 40 2.72 -7.97 -0.20
N MET A 41 1.64 -7.34 0.29
CA MET A 41 1.37 -5.93 0.02
C MET A 41 2.46 -5.00 0.57
N ILE A 42 2.98 -5.27 1.77
CA ILE A 42 4.09 -4.50 2.33
C ILE A 42 5.33 -4.61 1.44
N ARG A 43 5.69 -5.82 1.00
CA ARG A 43 6.84 -6.04 0.09
C ARG A 43 6.68 -5.33 -1.24
N GLU A 44 5.48 -5.32 -1.80
CA GLU A 44 5.18 -4.59 -3.03
C GLU A 44 5.38 -3.08 -2.84
N VAL A 45 4.90 -2.53 -1.72
CA VAL A 45 5.14 -1.13 -1.35
C VAL A 45 6.63 -0.83 -1.23
N GLU A 46 7.39 -1.65 -0.49
CA GLU A 46 8.84 -1.51 -0.33
C GLU A 46 9.60 -1.53 -1.66
N ALA A 47 9.18 -2.40 -2.59
CA ALA A 47 9.74 -2.45 -3.93
C ALA A 47 9.43 -1.17 -4.73
N ILE A 48 8.21 -0.64 -4.63
CA ILE A 48 7.78 0.57 -5.32
C ILE A 48 8.53 1.80 -4.81
N ILE A 49 8.69 1.94 -3.49
CA ILE A 49 9.44 3.06 -2.90
C ILE A 49 10.96 2.85 -2.92
N THR A 50 11.42 1.69 -3.41
CA THR A 50 12.83 1.27 -3.47
C THR A 50 13.56 1.41 -2.12
N ARG A 51 12.84 1.19 -1.02
CA ARG A 51 13.39 1.21 0.35
C ARG A 51 12.55 0.33 1.27
N GLN A 52 13.16 -0.15 2.33
CA GLN A 52 12.46 -0.90 3.37
C GLN A 52 11.66 0.05 4.28
N ILE A 53 10.50 -0.41 4.72
CA ILE A 53 9.71 0.28 5.75
C ILE A 53 10.06 -0.37 7.09
N THR A 54 10.66 0.41 7.97
CA THR A 54 10.97 -0.08 9.32
C THR A 54 9.69 -0.21 10.15
N ILE A 55 9.71 -1.08 11.17
CA ILE A 55 8.56 -1.23 12.06
C ILE A 55 8.21 0.08 12.79
N HIS A 56 9.22 0.89 13.11
CA HIS A 56 9.02 2.20 13.74
C HIS A 56 8.27 3.16 12.82
N GLU A 57 8.73 3.29 11.58
CA GLU A 57 8.06 4.11 10.58
C GLU A 57 6.64 3.61 10.29
N TRP A 58 6.44 2.30 10.23
CA TRP A 58 5.12 1.70 10.06
C TRP A 58 4.16 2.08 11.19
N ASN A 59 4.65 2.10 12.43
CA ASN A 59 3.82 2.47 13.59
C ASN A 59 3.50 3.97 13.62
N GLU A 60 4.23 4.81 12.88
CA GLU A 60 4.00 6.25 12.78
C GLU A 60 3.15 6.66 11.55
N LEU A 61 2.69 5.71 10.72
CA LEU A 61 2.08 5.96 9.40
C LEU A 61 0.64 6.46 9.36
#